data_AF-A0A2R4SZM8-F1
#
_entry.id   AF-A0A2R4SZM8-F1
#
_cell.length_a   1.000
_cell.length_b   1.000
_cell.length_c   1.000
_cell.angle_alpha   90.00
_cell.angle_beta   90.00
_cell.angle_gamma   90.00
#
_symmetry.space_group_name_H-M   'P 1'
#
loop_
_entity.id
_entity.type
_entity.pdbx_description
1 polymer ?
#
loop_
_entity_poly.entity_id
_entity_poly.type
_entity_poly.pdbx_seq_one_letter_code
_entity_poly.pdbx_strand_id
1 'polypeptide(L)' 'MELANVTGVGTGRDEHSGEDVIVVLVTRKVPRDRLREEDMVPAQLEGVPVRVLAIGEVDAHDQEL' A
#
# COMPACT_ATOMS: atom_id res chain seq x y z
N MET A 1 -3.63 -12.12 -6.89
CA MET A 1 -4.25 -11.06 -7.71
C MET A 1 -3.28 -9.90 -7.68
N GLU A 2 -2.75 -9.48 -8.83
CA GLU A 2 -1.95 -8.25 -8.95
C GLU A 2 -2.92 -7.08 -9.08
N LEU A 3 -2.92 -6.16 -8.12
CA LEU A 3 -3.59 -4.87 -8.26
C LEU A 3 -2.64 -3.95 -9.04
N ALA A 4 -3.11 -3.36 -10.14
CA ALA A 4 -2.24 -2.67 -11.11
C ALA A 4 -1.39 -1.53 -10.52
N ASN A 5 -1.78 -1.00 -9.37
CA ASN A 5 -1.12 0.14 -8.71
C ASN A 5 -0.39 -0.23 -7.42
N VAL A 6 -0.35 -1.51 -7.04
CA VAL A 6 0.30 -1.98 -5.80
C VAL A 6 1.72 -2.46 -6.11
N THR A 7 2.69 -1.82 -5.49
CA THR A 7 4.12 -2.14 -5.60
C THR A 7 4.55 -3.16 -4.54
N GLY A 8 3.85 -3.23 -3.42
CA GLY A 8 4.15 -4.19 -2.36
C GLY A 8 3.08 -4.24 -1.27
N VAL A 9 3.12 -5.32 -0.49
CA VAL A 9 2.24 -5.53 0.67
C VAL A 9 3.09 -6.03 1.83
N GLY A 10 2.87 -5.46 3.01
CA GLY A 10 3.50 -5.88 4.25
C GLY A 10 2.53 -5.84 5.42
N THR A 11 3.01 -6.29 6.58
CA THR A 11 2.31 -6.18 7.85
C THR A 11 3.12 -5.30 8.80
N GLY A 12 2.42 -4.64 9.72
CA GLY A 12 3.04 -3.81 10.74
C GLY A 12 2.13 -3.68 11.94
N ARG A 13 2.55 -2.81 12.87
CA ARG A 13 1.78 -2.43 14.03
C ARG A 13 1.62 -0.91 14.01
N ASP A 14 0.38 -0.43 14.12
CA ASP A 14 0.12 1.00 14.16
C ASP A 14 0.67 1.59 15.46
N GLU A 15 1.48 2.64 15.36
CA GLU A 15 2.23 3.20 16.49
C GLU A 15 1.34 3.90 17.52
N HIS A 16 0.12 4.31 17.13
CA HIS A 16 -0.79 5.02 18.03
C HIS A 16 -1.76 4.07 18.72
N SER A 17 -2.36 3.15 17.97
CA SER A 17 -3.35 2.19 18.47
C SER A 17 -2.73 0.88 18.98
N GLY A 18 -1.53 0.52 18.52
CA GLY A 18 -0.90 -0.76 18.81
C GLY A 18 -1.53 -1.96 18.07
N GLU A 19 -2.51 -1.71 17.19
CA GLU A 19 -3.21 -2.72 16.40
C GLU A 19 -2.37 -3.20 15.22
N ASP A 20 -2.58 -4.46 14.82
CA ASP A 20 -1.97 -4.98 13.60
C ASP A 20 -2.57 -4.28 12.38
N VAL A 21 -1.73 -3.94 11.40
CA VAL A 21 -2.12 -3.21 10.20
C VAL A 21 -1.49 -3.85 8.97
N ILE A 22 -2.25 -3.91 7.88
CA ILE A 22 -1.72 -4.28 6.56
C ILE A 22 -1.27 -3.00 5.88
N VAL A 23 -0.03 -2.97 5.43
CA VAL A 23 0.56 -1.82 4.74
C VAL A 23 0.64 -2.14 3.26
N VAL A 24 -0.06 -1.35 2.45
CA VAL A 24 -0.01 -1.44 0.99
C VAL A 24 0.83 -0.30 0.45
N LEU A 25 1.86 -0.65 -0.32
CA LEU A 25 2.80 0.28 -0.92
C LEU A 25 2.39 0.54 -2.37
N VAL A 26 2.34 1.80 -2.76
CA VAL A 26 2.00 2.24 -4.12
C VAL A 26 3.00 3.30 -4.58
N THR A 27 3.20 3.45 -5.89
CA THR A 27 4.04 4.54 -6.41
C THR A 27 3.36 5.90 -6.25
N ARG A 28 2.03 5.97 -6.41
CA ARG A 28 1.23 7.19 -6.23
C ARG A 28 -0.20 6.90 -5.76
N LYS A 29 -0.83 7.90 -5.12
CA LYS A 29 -2.27 7.87 -4.82
C LYS A 29 -3.07 8.46 -5.98
N VAL A 30 -4.17 7.81 -6.32
CA VAL A 30 -5.13 8.28 -7.32
C VAL A 30 -6.45 8.61 -6.61
N PRO A 31 -7.14 9.71 -6.97
CA PRO A 31 -8.48 10.01 -6.45
C PRO A 31 -9.45 8.85 -6.68
N ARG A 32 -10.35 8.60 -5.72
CA ARG A 32 -11.26 7.43 -5.75
C ARG A 32 -12.20 7.44 -6.96
N ASP A 33 -12.65 8.62 -7.38
CA ASP A 33 -13.48 8.84 -8.57
C ASP A 33 -12.76 8.57 -9.90
N ARG A 34 -11.44 8.42 -9.87
CA ARG A 34 -10.60 8.11 -11.03
C ARG A 34 -9.98 6.71 -10.98
N LEU A 35 -10.30 5.93 -9.94
CA LEU A 35 -9.91 4.54 -9.82
C LEU A 35 -11.04 3.64 -10.28
N ARG A 36 -10.70 2.57 -10.99
CA ARG A 36 -11.66 1.50 -11.24
C ARG A 36 -11.96 0.81 -9.91
N GLU A 37 -13.16 0.24 -9.79
CA GLU A 37 -13.59 -0.41 -8.56
C GLU A 37 -12.65 -1.58 -8.20
N GLU A 38 -12.22 -2.34 -9.21
CA GLU A 38 -11.29 -3.46 -9.05
C GLU A 38 -9.86 -3.05 -8.63
N ASP A 39 -9.47 -1.79 -8.86
CA ASP A 39 -8.16 -1.25 -8.46
C ASP A 39 -8.18 -0.64 -7.05
N MET A 40 -9.37 -0.54 -6.43
CA MET A 40 -9.52 0.07 -5.13
C MET A 40 -9.02 -0.87 -4.03
N VAL A 41 -7.99 -0.44 -3.31
CA VAL A 41 -7.53 -1.14 -2.11
C VAL A 41 -8.64 -1.06 -1.04
N PRO A 42 -9.10 -2.19 -0.49
CA PRO A 42 -10.13 -2.19 0.53
C PRO A 42 -9.62 -1.52 1.81
N ALA A 43 -10.51 -0.90 2.58
CA ALA A 43 -10.15 -0.25 3.84
C ALA A 43 -9.75 -1.26 4.93
N GLN A 44 -10.22 -2.51 4.81
CA GLN A 44 -9.93 -3.61 5.73
C GLN A 44 -9.82 -4.91 4.94
N LEU A 45 -8.97 -5.82 5.42
CA LEU A 45 -8.85 -7.18 4.90
C LEU A 45 -8.90 -8.15 6.09
N GLU A 46 -9.86 -9.07 6.09
CA GLU A 46 -10.09 -10.02 7.19
C GLU A 46 -10.21 -9.35 8.57
N GLY A 47 -10.80 -8.15 8.61
CA GLY A 47 -10.96 -7.35 9.82
C GLY A 47 -9.72 -6.54 10.22
N VAL A 48 -8.58 -6.73 9.55
CA VAL A 48 -7.35 -5.96 9.77
C VAL A 48 -7.40 -4.65 8.96
N PRO A 49 -7.16 -3.48 9.57
CA PRO A 49 -7.11 -2.22 8.84
C PRO A 49 -6.00 -2.20 7.79
N VAL A 50 -6.29 -1.59 6.64
CA VAL A 50 -5.32 -1.42 5.55
C VAL A 50 -4.88 0.04 5.45
N ARG A 51 -3.57 0.26 5.44
CA ARG A 51 -2.95 1.59 5.27
C ARG A 51 -2.21 1.66 3.94
N VAL A 52 -2.60 2.63 3.10
CA VAL A 52 -1.95 2.87 1.81
C VAL A 52 -0.89 3.96 1.93
N LEU A 53 0.36 3.61 1.64
CA LEU A 53 1.51 4.51 1.64
C LEU A 53 2.03 4.70 0.21
N ALA A 54 2.17 5.96 -0.20
CA ALA A 54 2.82 6.31 -1.46
C ALA A 54 4.32 6.43 -1.23
N ILE A 55 5.11 5.61 -1.92
CA ILE A 55 6.58 5.53 -1.74
C ILE A 55 7.36 6.04 -2.96
N GLY A 56 6.69 6.38 -4.06
CA GLY A 56 7.34 6.72 -5.32
C GLY A 56 7.78 5.50 -6.11
N GLU A 57 8.57 5.71 -7.16
CA GLU A 57 9.15 4.64 -7.97
C GLU A 57 10.21 3.88 -7.14
N VAL A 58 10.23 2.55 -7.31
CA VAL A 58 11.19 1.68 -6.63
C VAL A 58 12.19 1.18 -7.66
N ASP A 59 13.43 1.63 -7.52
CA ASP A 59 14.55 1.20 -8.36
C ASP A 59 15.61 0.50 -7.51
N ALA A 60 16.34 -0.44 -8.12
CA ALA A 60 17.53 -1.00 -7.50
C ALA A 60 18.59 0.12 -7.37
N HIS A 61 19.08 0.34 -6.16
CA HIS A 61 20.21 1.23 -5.94
C HIS A 61 21.51 0.41 -6.06
N ASP A 62 22.22 0.56 -7.18
CA ASP A 62 23.62 0.13 -7.29
C ASP A 62 24.48 1.08 -6.44
N GLN A 63 24.81 0.68 -5.21
CA GLN A 63 25.86 1.36 -4.45
C GLN A 63 27.23 0.99 -5.05
N GLU A 64 27.67 1.70 -6.09
CA GLU A 64 29.11 1.88 -6.31
C GLU A 64 29.59 3.03 -5.41
N LEU A 65 30.21 2.66 -4.28
CA LEU A 65 31.02 3.54 -3.43
C LEU A 65 32.47 3.54 -3.92
#